data_AF-A0AAW9F9V4-F1
#
_entry.id   AF-A0AAW9F9V4-F1
#
_cell.length_a   1.000
_cell.length_b   1.000
_cell.length_c   1.000
_cell.angle_alpha   90.00
_cell.angle_beta   90.00
_cell.angle_gamma   90.00
#
_symmetry.space_group_name_H-M   'P 1'
#
loop_
_entity.id
_entity.type
_entity.pdbx_description
1 polymer ?
#
loop_
_entity_poly.entity_id
_entity_poly.type
_entity_poly.pdbx_seq_one_letter_code
_entity_poly.pdbx_strand_id
1 'polypeptide(L)'
;CSGEYLLIRRFHLSRALVGEKQINDIIHEGYYPPVLTENEYAALVDARTRRKRPRTTGKATAISLFAELPQATCRHCGASIHMNRETGGALNYRCSGFREEYCCLGWSKRGAVIEKALLGICLDKVWKDPETLPLSRVPALQAQIDKINGHIHNLMEQAREKGFPKILTLEIGRLESQLNELSTQMELAKAEEVALQARTCASLVPRWGAISDRVLDTKNDDARIELRELLRDSIASLTIGRPGLISLQDRLALLSDPSKSIDEKNRLLAEEVPRGPERFIFVMDVIFNDGAHRCVTMDRHGVTAIVGTDRSSLGTDVAAKLGSVPTRIFNAYAPDEIDEELMAELETLRRSD
;
A
#
# COMPACT_ATOMS: atom_id res chain seq x y z
N CYS A 1 0.34 -30.76 9.92
CA CYS A 1 0.84 -31.47 8.73
C CYS A 1 2.26 -31.94 8.99
N SER A 2 2.49 -33.24 8.83
CA SER A 2 3.70 -33.97 9.23
C SER A 2 4.97 -33.47 8.53
N GLY A 3 5.98 -33.07 9.33
CA GLY A 3 7.24 -32.48 8.86
C GLY A 3 8.12 -33.40 8.00
N GLU A 4 7.92 -34.72 8.08
CA GLU A 4 8.72 -35.72 7.35
C GLU A 4 8.52 -35.66 5.83
N TYR A 5 7.31 -35.35 5.37
CA TYR A 5 7.01 -35.27 3.93
C TYR A 5 7.67 -34.05 3.25
N LEU A 6 8.00 -33.01 4.03
CA LEU A 6 8.61 -31.76 3.53
C LEU A 6 10.12 -31.91 3.31
N LEU A 7 10.80 -32.70 4.15
CA LEU A 7 12.24 -32.99 4.06
C LEU A 7 12.59 -33.75 2.78
N ILE A 8 11.83 -34.80 2.47
CA ILE A 8 12.02 -35.60 1.24
C ILE A 8 11.77 -34.73 -0.01
N ARG A 9 10.77 -33.85 0.06
CA ARG A 9 10.39 -33.00 -1.09
C ARG A 9 11.44 -31.94 -1.43
N ARG A 10 12.29 -31.50 -0.50
CA ARG A 10 13.35 -30.52 -0.74
C ARG A 10 14.72 -31.13 -0.95
N PHE A 11 14.87 -32.44 -0.75
CA PHE A 11 16.15 -33.15 -0.84
C PHE A 11 16.82 -32.99 -2.21
N HIS A 12 16.02 -33.04 -3.29
CA HIS A 12 16.47 -32.83 -4.67
C HIS A 12 16.93 -31.40 -5.01
N LEU A 13 16.83 -30.45 -4.07
CA LEU A 13 17.31 -29.07 -4.21
C LEU A 13 18.70 -28.87 -3.58
N SER A 14 19.17 -29.84 -2.78
CA SER A 14 20.36 -29.68 -1.97
C SER A 14 21.62 -30.10 -2.71
N ARG A 15 22.63 -29.20 -2.75
CA ARG A 15 23.99 -29.54 -3.21
C ARG A 15 24.74 -30.46 -2.24
N ALA A 16 24.18 -30.77 -1.07
CA ALA A 16 24.70 -31.83 -0.21
C ALA A 16 24.71 -33.22 -0.91
N LEU A 17 23.87 -33.41 -1.94
CA LEU A 17 23.85 -34.63 -2.75
C LEU A 17 25.16 -34.86 -3.53
N VAL A 18 25.87 -33.79 -3.88
CA VAL A 18 27.19 -33.83 -4.53
C VAL A 18 28.33 -33.58 -3.54
N GLY A 19 28.02 -33.59 -2.24
CA GLY A 19 29.01 -33.46 -1.17
C GLY A 19 29.29 -32.03 -0.71
N GLU A 20 28.52 -31.04 -1.15
CA GLU A 20 28.80 -29.63 -0.85
C GLU A 20 27.98 -29.07 0.32
N LYS A 21 28.56 -28.11 1.03
CA LYS A 21 27.86 -27.31 2.04
C LYS A 21 28.20 -25.82 1.92
N GLN A 22 27.17 -24.98 1.92
CA GLN A 22 27.32 -23.54 2.00
C GLN A 22 27.24 -23.10 3.47
N ILE A 23 28.28 -22.43 3.96
CA ILE A 23 28.31 -21.78 5.27
C ILE A 23 28.79 -20.35 5.06
N ASN A 24 27.98 -19.36 5.44
CA ASN A 24 28.31 -17.93 5.32
C ASN A 24 28.86 -17.55 3.93
N ASP A 25 28.16 -17.97 2.87
CA ASP A 25 28.50 -17.74 1.46
C ASP A 25 29.79 -18.37 0.93
N ILE A 26 30.44 -19.23 1.71
CA ILE A 26 31.58 -20.06 1.29
C ILE A 26 31.08 -21.48 1.00
N ILE A 27 31.45 -22.00 -0.18
CA ILE A 27 31.11 -23.36 -0.61
C ILE A 27 32.25 -24.30 -0.18
N HIS A 28 31.92 -25.28 0.65
CA HIS A 28 32.83 -26.35 1.06
C HIS A 28 32.55 -27.60 0.25
N GLU A 29 33.45 -27.93 -0.68
CA GLU A 29 33.42 -29.17 -1.45
C GLU A 29 33.85 -30.37 -0.59
N GLY A 30 33.22 -31.53 -0.77
CA GLY A 30 33.54 -32.76 -0.03
C GLY A 30 33.18 -32.73 1.47
N TYR A 31 32.38 -31.75 1.91
CA TYR A 31 31.90 -31.66 3.29
C TYR A 31 31.01 -32.85 3.67
N TYR A 32 30.25 -33.38 2.70
CA TYR A 32 29.44 -34.58 2.86
C TYR A 32 29.91 -35.69 1.91
N PRO A 33 29.74 -36.98 2.27
CA PRO A 33 29.91 -38.06 1.32
C PRO A 33 28.97 -37.86 0.12
N PRO A 34 29.49 -37.77 -1.12
CA PRO A 34 28.65 -37.55 -2.29
C PRO A 34 27.77 -38.77 -2.54
N VAL A 35 26.48 -38.53 -2.76
CA VAL A 35 25.47 -39.55 -3.07
C VAL A 35 25.21 -39.62 -4.57
N LEU A 36 25.39 -38.51 -5.27
CA LEU A 36 25.31 -38.38 -6.71
C LEU A 36 26.62 -37.82 -7.26
N THR A 37 26.98 -38.25 -8.46
CA THR A 37 28.01 -37.57 -9.25
C THR A 37 27.49 -36.23 -9.78
N GLU A 38 28.39 -35.28 -10.11
CA GLU A 38 27.98 -33.97 -10.64
C GLU A 38 27.13 -34.11 -11.92
N ASN A 39 27.43 -35.11 -12.76
CA ASN A 39 26.67 -35.40 -13.98
C ASN A 39 25.25 -35.90 -13.67
N GLU A 40 25.09 -36.76 -12.67
CA GLU A 40 23.78 -37.25 -12.22
C GLU A 40 22.97 -36.14 -11.54
N TYR A 41 23.63 -35.29 -10.77
CA TYR A 41 23.00 -34.11 -10.18
C TYR A 41 22.57 -33.10 -11.25
N ALA A 42 23.40 -32.86 -12.27
CA ALA A 42 23.03 -32.04 -13.42
C ALA A 42 21.81 -32.65 -14.17
N ALA A 43 21.78 -33.96 -14.36
CA ALA A 43 20.64 -34.66 -14.96
C ALA A 43 19.37 -34.56 -14.09
N LEU A 44 19.50 -34.59 -12.76
CA LEU A 44 18.41 -34.38 -11.81
C LEU A 44 17.88 -32.94 -11.85
N VAL A 45 18.79 -31.95 -11.87
CA VAL A 45 18.45 -30.52 -12.02
C VAL A 45 17.76 -30.29 -13.35
N ASP A 46 18.23 -30.93 -14.42
CA ASP A 46 17.65 -30.81 -15.75
C ASP A 46 16.28 -31.50 -15.84
N ALA A 47 16.13 -32.70 -15.27
CA ALA A 47 14.82 -33.35 -15.13
C ALA A 47 13.85 -32.49 -14.31
N ARG A 48 14.33 -31.77 -13.29
CA ARG A 48 13.54 -30.80 -12.51
C ARG A 48 13.13 -29.59 -13.34
N THR A 49 14.05 -28.96 -14.07
CA THR A 49 13.75 -27.80 -14.93
C THR A 49 12.84 -28.19 -16.09
N ARG A 50 13.00 -29.38 -16.68
CA ARG A 50 12.08 -29.93 -17.69
C ARG A 50 10.70 -30.28 -17.13
N ARG A 51 10.61 -30.71 -15.85
CA ARG A 51 9.34 -30.96 -15.14
C ARG A 51 8.67 -29.70 -14.57
N LYS A 52 9.36 -28.56 -14.48
CA LYS A 52 8.67 -27.28 -14.37
C LYS A 52 7.87 -27.16 -15.65
N ARG A 53 6.56 -27.45 -15.58
CA ARG A 53 5.64 -27.34 -16.71
C ARG A 53 6.05 -26.10 -17.50
N PRO A 54 6.27 -26.20 -18.83
CA PRO A 54 6.47 -25.00 -19.63
C PRO A 54 5.36 -24.04 -19.22
N ARG A 55 5.76 -22.84 -18.75
CA ARG A 55 4.85 -21.74 -18.48
C ARG A 55 3.99 -21.67 -19.72
N THR A 56 2.72 -22.04 -19.60
CA THR A 56 1.91 -22.43 -20.74
C THR A 56 2.00 -21.29 -21.74
N THR A 57 2.65 -21.55 -22.88
CA THR A 57 2.76 -20.64 -24.02
C THR A 57 1.41 -20.56 -24.75
N GLY A 58 0.31 -20.56 -24.00
CA GLY A 58 -0.89 -19.90 -24.48
C GLY A 58 -0.57 -18.41 -24.39
N LYS A 59 -0.68 -17.69 -25.52
CA LYS A 59 -0.66 -16.21 -25.54
C LYS A 59 -1.27 -15.69 -24.25
N ALA A 60 -0.52 -14.90 -23.48
CA ALA A 60 -1.00 -14.30 -22.24
C ALA A 60 -2.37 -13.70 -22.56
N THR A 61 -3.41 -14.28 -21.98
CA THR A 61 -4.72 -14.26 -22.63
C THR A 61 -5.47 -12.95 -22.36
N ALA A 62 -4.94 -12.13 -21.46
CA ALA A 62 -5.22 -10.72 -21.19
C ALA A 62 -4.05 -10.18 -20.36
N ILE A 63 -3.74 -8.89 -20.49
CA ILE A 63 -2.77 -8.19 -19.63
C ILE A 63 -3.37 -7.92 -18.23
N SER A 64 -2.68 -8.31 -17.15
CA SER A 64 -3.13 -8.07 -15.76
C SER A 64 -2.98 -6.61 -15.37
N LEU A 65 -3.97 -5.95 -14.78
CA LEU A 65 -3.78 -4.56 -14.34
C LEU A 65 -2.79 -4.43 -13.18
N PHE A 66 -2.56 -5.48 -12.40
CA PHE A 66 -1.67 -5.45 -11.23
C PHE A 66 -0.29 -6.09 -11.47
N ALA A 67 -0.05 -6.61 -12.68
CA ALA A 67 1.28 -7.12 -12.99
C ALA A 67 2.27 -5.95 -13.06
N GLU A 68 3.45 -6.11 -12.47
CA GLU A 68 4.50 -5.07 -12.44
C GLU A 68 4.05 -3.77 -11.73
N LEU A 69 3.08 -3.85 -10.83
CA LEU A 69 2.80 -2.80 -9.83
C LEU A 69 3.27 -3.28 -8.45
N PRO A 70 4.47 -2.89 -7.99
CA PRO A 70 4.95 -3.25 -6.66
C PRO A 70 4.07 -2.69 -5.53
N GLN A 71 3.36 -1.57 -5.77
CA GLN A 71 2.43 -0.98 -4.81
C GLN A 71 1.13 -1.78 -4.62
N ALA A 72 0.81 -2.74 -5.51
CA ALA A 72 -0.41 -3.52 -5.46
C ALA A 72 -0.19 -4.88 -4.77
N THR A 73 -0.62 -4.99 -3.50
CA THR A 73 -0.30 -6.13 -2.65
C THR A 73 -1.51 -6.71 -1.91
N CYS A 74 -1.36 -7.92 -1.38
CA CYS A 74 -2.32 -8.53 -0.48
C CYS A 74 -2.22 -7.89 0.91
N ARG A 75 -3.35 -7.39 1.44
CA ARG A 75 -3.44 -6.75 2.76
C ARG A 75 -2.93 -7.63 3.91
N HIS A 76 -3.01 -8.96 3.79
CA HIS A 76 -2.68 -9.90 4.90
C HIS A 76 -1.24 -10.39 4.91
N CYS A 77 -0.63 -10.58 3.74
CA CYS A 77 0.69 -11.19 3.63
C CYS A 77 1.70 -10.36 2.83
N GLY A 78 1.29 -9.22 2.26
CA GLY A 78 2.14 -8.37 1.43
C GLY A 78 2.50 -8.96 0.06
N ALA A 79 2.10 -10.21 -0.22
CA ALA A 79 2.39 -10.86 -1.50
C ALA A 79 1.66 -10.18 -2.66
N SER A 80 2.21 -10.33 -3.86
CA SER A 80 1.65 -9.76 -5.09
C SER A 80 0.27 -10.31 -5.45
N ILE A 81 -0.45 -9.59 -6.32
CA ILE A 81 -1.75 -10.01 -6.83
C ILE A 81 -1.56 -10.79 -8.14
N HIS A 82 -2.05 -12.02 -8.17
CA HIS A 82 -1.99 -12.89 -9.35
C HIS A 82 -3.34 -12.91 -10.07
N MET A 83 -3.31 -12.89 -11.40
CA MET A 83 -4.49 -13.02 -12.26
C MET A 83 -4.65 -14.43 -12.81
N ASN A 84 -5.84 -15.00 -12.73
CA ASN A 84 -6.21 -16.26 -13.38
C ASN A 84 -7.52 -16.13 -14.17
N ARG A 85 -7.71 -17.00 -15.16
CA ARG A 85 -9.00 -17.19 -15.83
C ARG A 85 -9.76 -18.33 -15.18
N GLU A 86 -11.03 -18.10 -14.89
CA GLU A 86 -11.97 -19.14 -14.48
C GLU A 86 -12.45 -19.96 -15.69
N THR A 87 -12.98 -21.14 -15.42
CA THR A 87 -13.67 -21.98 -16.41
C THR A 87 -14.90 -21.22 -16.92
N GLY A 88 -14.81 -20.66 -18.14
CA GLY A 88 -15.79 -19.71 -18.67
C GLY A 88 -15.19 -18.38 -19.17
N GLY A 89 -13.87 -18.17 -19.00
CA GLY A 89 -13.15 -17.04 -19.57
C GLY A 89 -13.16 -15.76 -18.73
N ALA A 90 -13.92 -15.73 -17.63
CA ALA A 90 -13.91 -14.62 -16.69
C ALA A 90 -12.55 -14.46 -15.99
N LEU A 91 -12.06 -13.22 -15.89
CA LEU A 91 -10.86 -12.90 -15.13
C LEU A 91 -11.15 -12.89 -13.63
N ASN A 92 -10.18 -13.38 -12.86
CA ASN A 92 -10.22 -13.42 -11.40
C ASN A 92 -8.84 -13.01 -10.87
N TYR A 93 -8.82 -12.16 -9.84
CA TYR A 93 -7.62 -11.77 -9.11
C TYR A 93 -7.57 -12.50 -7.78
N ARG A 94 -6.38 -12.90 -7.37
CA ARG A 94 -6.15 -13.65 -6.14
C ARG A 94 -4.79 -13.32 -5.53
N CYS A 95 -4.69 -13.48 -4.22
CA CYS A 95 -3.40 -13.45 -3.52
C CYS A 95 -2.43 -14.53 -4.08
N SER A 96 -1.20 -14.13 -4.43
CA SER A 96 -0.15 -15.08 -4.86
C SER A 96 0.36 -15.94 -3.70
N GLY A 97 0.43 -15.36 -2.49
CA GLY A 97 0.83 -16.03 -1.24
C GLY A 97 -0.08 -17.18 -0.79
N PHE A 98 -1.23 -17.41 -1.45
CA PHE A 98 -2.03 -18.62 -1.25
C PHE A 98 -1.37 -19.87 -1.87
N ARG A 99 -0.58 -19.71 -2.95
CA ARG A 99 0.14 -20.82 -3.62
C ARG A 99 1.52 -21.09 -3.04
N GLU A 100 2.08 -20.11 -2.35
CA GLU A 100 3.46 -20.13 -1.84
C GLU A 100 3.51 -20.28 -0.31
N GLU A 101 4.73 -20.37 0.21
CA GLU A 101 5.13 -20.72 1.58
C GLU A 101 4.55 -19.85 2.71
N TYR A 102 3.74 -18.84 2.40
CA TYR A 102 3.27 -17.79 3.31
C TYR A 102 1.97 -18.11 4.07
N CYS A 103 1.38 -19.30 3.89
CA CYS A 103 0.15 -19.74 4.57
C CYS A 103 -0.97 -18.67 4.61
N CYS A 104 -1.05 -17.83 3.58
CA CYS A 104 -2.08 -16.81 3.53
C CYS A 104 -3.42 -17.51 3.30
N LEU A 105 -4.41 -17.25 4.16
CA LEU A 105 -5.79 -17.71 3.99
C LEU A 105 -6.39 -17.27 2.64
N GLY A 106 -5.78 -16.25 2.04
CA GLY A 106 -5.95 -15.87 0.66
C GLY A 106 -7.30 -15.23 0.38
N TRP A 107 -7.37 -14.58 -0.76
CA TRP A 107 -8.61 -14.05 -1.30
C TRP A 107 -8.62 -14.27 -2.81
N SER A 108 -9.81 -14.33 -3.36
CA SER A 108 -10.05 -14.45 -4.79
C SER A 108 -11.34 -13.74 -5.15
N LYS A 109 -11.29 -12.86 -6.14
CA LYS A 109 -12.40 -11.99 -6.53
C LYS A 109 -12.37 -11.72 -8.03
N ARG A 110 -13.56 -11.70 -8.64
CA ARG A 110 -13.73 -11.43 -10.08
C ARG A 110 -13.06 -10.12 -10.47
N GLY A 111 -12.25 -10.18 -11.52
CA GLY A 111 -11.49 -9.04 -12.03
C GLY A 111 -12.39 -7.87 -12.37
N ALA A 112 -13.49 -8.11 -13.08
CA ALA A 112 -14.43 -7.06 -13.47
C ALA A 112 -14.95 -6.20 -12.29
N VAL A 113 -15.13 -6.79 -11.10
CA VAL A 113 -15.60 -6.04 -9.92
C VAL A 113 -14.48 -5.14 -9.38
N ILE A 114 -13.26 -5.67 -9.31
CA ILE A 114 -12.09 -4.92 -8.85
C ILE A 114 -11.75 -3.79 -9.83
N GLU A 115 -11.61 -4.11 -11.11
CA GLU A 115 -11.20 -3.15 -12.15
C GLU A 115 -12.22 -2.01 -12.28
N LYS A 116 -13.53 -2.33 -12.28
CA LYS A 116 -14.58 -1.32 -12.37
C LYS A 116 -14.58 -0.36 -11.18
N ALA A 117 -14.39 -0.88 -9.96
CA ALA A 117 -14.34 -0.04 -8.78
C ALA A 117 -13.07 0.81 -8.73
N LEU A 118 -11.92 0.21 -9.07
CA LEU A 118 -10.66 0.94 -9.14
C LEU A 118 -10.75 2.10 -10.12
N LEU A 119 -11.28 1.84 -11.32
CA LEU A 119 -11.54 2.89 -12.31
C LEU A 119 -12.48 3.96 -11.73
N GLY A 120 -13.62 3.56 -11.14
CA GLY A 120 -14.58 4.51 -10.55
C GLY A 120 -13.97 5.44 -9.50
N ILE A 121 -13.11 4.92 -8.62
CA ILE A 121 -12.43 5.74 -7.59
C ILE A 121 -11.40 6.68 -8.23
N CYS A 122 -10.64 6.20 -9.21
CA CYS A 122 -9.63 7.01 -9.89
C CYS A 122 -10.28 8.14 -10.70
N LEU A 123 -11.40 7.88 -11.40
CA LEU A 123 -12.16 8.91 -12.09
C LEU A 123 -12.78 9.90 -11.07
N ASP A 124 -13.42 9.43 -9.98
CA ASP A 124 -13.95 10.35 -8.95
C ASP A 124 -12.88 11.28 -8.36
N LYS A 125 -11.65 10.78 -8.20
CA LYS A 125 -10.52 11.54 -7.67
C LYS A 125 -9.95 12.55 -8.68
N VAL A 126 -9.92 12.22 -9.97
CA VAL A 126 -9.41 13.12 -11.02
C VAL A 126 -10.39 14.26 -11.31
N TRP A 127 -11.69 14.01 -11.19
CA TRP A 127 -12.75 14.97 -11.49
C TRP A 127 -13.26 15.77 -10.28
N LYS A 128 -12.84 15.43 -9.05
CA LYS A 128 -13.02 16.31 -7.88
C LYS A 128 -11.89 17.35 -7.88
N ASP A 129 -12.28 18.60 -8.10
CA ASP A 129 -11.46 19.77 -8.41
C ASP A 129 -10.15 19.97 -7.60
N PRO A 130 -9.16 20.67 -8.19
CA PRO A 130 -7.82 20.91 -7.65
C PRO A 130 -7.76 22.01 -6.58
N GLU A 131 -8.79 22.21 -5.76
CA GLU A 131 -8.82 23.31 -4.78
C GLU A 131 -8.01 23.07 -3.50
N THR A 132 -7.37 21.92 -3.35
CA THR A 132 -6.41 21.70 -2.26
C THR A 132 -5.07 21.22 -2.81
N LEU A 133 -4.42 22.08 -3.60
CA LEU A 133 -2.97 22.04 -3.64
C LEU A 133 -2.48 22.22 -2.19
N PRO A 134 -1.54 21.39 -1.70
CA PRO A 134 -0.96 21.59 -0.39
C PRO A 134 -0.43 23.03 -0.32
N LEU A 135 -0.79 23.76 0.74
CA LEU A 135 -0.35 25.14 0.98
C LEU A 135 1.16 25.21 0.77
N SER A 136 1.57 25.76 -0.36
CA SER A 136 2.97 25.92 -0.74
C SER A 136 3.70 26.64 0.39
N ARG A 137 4.87 26.13 0.77
CA ARG A 137 5.73 26.78 1.77
C ARG A 137 6.52 27.93 1.16
N VAL A 138 6.58 28.01 -0.18
CA VAL A 138 7.35 29.00 -0.93
C VAL A 138 6.88 30.44 -0.68
N PRO A 139 5.57 30.78 -0.71
CA PRO A 139 5.09 32.13 -0.37
C PRO A 139 5.48 32.57 1.04
N ALA A 140 5.43 31.65 2.02
CA ALA A 140 5.79 31.96 3.40
C ALA A 140 7.30 32.20 3.57
N LEU A 141 8.13 31.41 2.91
CA LEU A 141 9.59 31.59 2.89
C LEU A 141 9.99 32.88 2.15
N GLN A 142 9.33 33.19 1.04
CA GLN A 142 9.54 34.44 0.29
C GLN A 142 9.23 35.67 1.15
N ALA A 143 8.10 35.67 1.86
CA ALA A 143 7.75 36.76 2.78
C ALA A 143 8.79 36.94 3.90
N GLN A 144 9.42 35.87 4.38
CA GLN A 144 10.49 35.95 5.38
C GLN A 144 11.78 36.52 4.80
N ILE A 145 12.16 36.13 3.58
CA ILE A 145 13.30 36.68 2.84
C ILE A 145 13.11 38.19 2.61
N ASP A 146 11.93 38.60 2.15
CA ASP A 146 11.61 40.01 1.89
C ASP A 146 11.68 40.85 3.18
N LYS A 147 11.22 40.28 4.31
CA LYS A 147 11.32 40.93 5.62
C LYS A 147 12.76 41.11 6.09
N ILE A 148 13.63 40.11 5.90
CA ILE A 148 15.05 40.19 6.27
C ILE A 148 15.78 41.17 5.35
N ASN A 149 15.51 41.14 4.04
CA ASN A 149 16.05 42.11 3.08
C ASN A 149 15.65 43.55 3.43
N GLY A 150 14.39 43.78 3.80
CA GLY A 150 13.94 45.09 4.28
C GLY A 150 14.67 45.52 5.56
N HIS A 151 14.99 44.58 6.45
CA HIS A 151 15.75 44.86 7.67
C HIS A 151 17.20 45.23 7.38
N ILE A 152 17.88 44.49 6.49
CA ILE A 152 19.24 44.79 6.03
C ILE A 152 19.26 46.18 5.37
N HIS A 153 18.32 46.47 4.47
CA HIS A 153 18.23 47.76 3.79
C HIS A 153 18.06 48.91 4.79
N ASN A 154 17.17 48.77 5.78
CA ASN A 154 16.98 49.77 6.83
C ASN A 154 18.25 49.98 7.68
N LEU A 155 18.96 48.90 8.03
CA LEU A 155 20.21 48.98 8.77
C LEU A 155 21.33 49.64 7.95
N MET A 156 21.39 49.38 6.63
CA MET A 156 22.35 50.04 5.74
C MET A 156 22.07 51.54 5.61
N GLU A 157 20.81 51.95 5.47
CA GLU A 157 20.43 53.36 5.40
C GLU A 157 20.77 54.10 6.72
N GLN A 158 20.48 53.49 7.87
CA GLN A 158 20.86 54.05 9.17
C GLN A 158 22.38 54.16 9.34
N ALA A 159 23.14 53.19 8.83
CA ALA A 159 24.60 53.20 8.86
C ALA A 159 25.20 54.25 7.91
N ARG A 160 24.50 54.58 6.81
CA ARG A 160 24.89 55.65 5.88
C ARG A 160 24.80 57.04 6.53
N GLU A 161 23.82 57.25 7.40
CA GLU A 161 23.61 58.52 8.11
C GLU A 161 24.53 58.70 9.33
N LYS A 162 24.82 57.62 10.07
CA LYS A 162 25.48 57.70 11.39
C LYS A 162 26.84 56.99 11.48
N GLY A 163 27.32 56.44 10.37
CA GLY A 163 28.54 55.64 10.29
C GLY A 163 28.29 54.15 10.59
N PHE A 164 29.33 53.31 10.41
CA PHE A 164 29.25 51.85 10.60
C PHE A 164 29.93 51.41 11.92
N PRO A 165 29.18 51.30 13.04
CA PRO A 165 29.65 50.62 14.23
C PRO A 165 29.93 49.14 13.97
N LYS A 166 30.95 48.57 14.63
CA LYS A 166 31.26 47.13 14.56
C LYS A 166 30.08 46.21 14.90
N ILE A 167 29.19 46.65 15.81
CA ILE A 167 27.97 45.93 16.19
C ILE A 167 27.01 45.79 14.99
N LEU A 168 26.91 46.83 14.16
CA LEU A 168 26.06 46.86 12.97
C LEU A 168 26.59 45.89 11.90
N THR A 169 27.91 45.80 11.73
CA THR A 169 28.55 44.83 10.83
C THR A 169 28.29 43.38 11.27
N LEU A 170 28.33 43.10 12.58
CA LEU A 170 28.02 41.77 13.11
C LEU A 170 26.55 41.40 12.90
N GLU A 171 25.63 42.34 13.10
CA GLU A 171 24.19 42.10 12.93
C GLU A 171 23.81 41.91 11.45
N ILE A 172 24.43 42.67 10.53
CA ILE A 172 24.28 42.45 9.09
C ILE A 172 24.79 41.05 8.70
N GLY A 173 25.97 40.63 9.17
CA GLY A 173 26.49 39.29 8.88
C GLY A 173 25.62 38.15 9.44
N ARG A 174 24.95 38.38 10.59
CA ARG A 174 23.95 37.45 11.16
C ARG A 174 22.71 37.35 10.26
N LEU A 175 22.19 38.47 9.79
CA LEU A 175 21.03 38.52 8.90
C LEU A 175 21.33 37.93 7.51
N GLU A 176 22.53 38.17 6.96
CA GLU A 176 23.01 37.56 5.72
C GLU A 176 23.12 36.03 5.84
N SER A 177 23.58 35.53 6.99
CA SER A 177 23.63 34.08 7.26
C SER A 177 22.22 33.48 7.32
N GLN A 178 21.26 34.17 7.95
CA GLN A 178 19.86 33.75 7.99
C GLN A 178 19.21 33.79 6.60
N LEU A 179 19.58 34.76 5.76
CA LEU A 179 19.10 34.87 4.39
C LEU A 179 19.62 33.71 3.52
N ASN A 180 20.90 33.36 3.64
CA ASN A 180 21.47 32.22 2.92
C ASN A 180 20.80 30.90 3.32
N GLU A 181 20.53 30.70 4.62
CA GLU A 181 19.82 29.52 5.11
C GLU A 181 18.39 29.46 4.56
N LEU A 182 17.61 30.54 4.66
CA LEU A 182 16.24 30.61 4.16
C LEU A 182 16.17 30.49 2.62
N SER A 183 17.14 31.05 1.90
CA SER A 183 17.23 30.90 0.44
C SER A 183 17.53 29.46 0.04
N THR A 184 18.40 28.77 0.79
CA THR A 184 18.68 27.35 0.57
C THR A 184 17.44 26.50 0.84
N GLN A 185 16.72 26.78 1.93
CA GLN A 185 15.45 26.13 2.25
C GLN A 185 14.37 26.40 1.20
N MET A 186 14.32 27.60 0.63
CA MET A 186 13.40 27.94 -0.47
C MET A 186 13.73 27.18 -1.74
N GLU A 187 15.00 27.07 -2.13
CA GLU A 187 15.39 26.30 -3.32
C GLU A 187 15.13 24.80 -3.14
N LEU A 188 15.35 24.27 -1.93
CA LEU A 188 14.95 22.91 -1.58
C LEU A 188 13.42 22.73 -1.66
N ALA A 189 12.64 23.66 -1.09
CA ALA A 189 11.18 23.62 -1.15
C ALA A 189 10.65 23.73 -2.59
N LYS A 190 11.26 24.57 -3.44
CA LYS A 190 10.93 24.66 -4.88
C LYS A 190 11.28 23.37 -5.62
N ALA A 191 12.44 22.77 -5.33
CA ALA A 191 12.85 21.51 -5.94
C ALA A 191 11.92 20.35 -5.51
N GLU A 192 11.53 20.32 -4.24
CA GLU A 192 10.52 19.40 -3.70
C GLU A 192 9.15 19.64 -4.35
N GLU A 193 8.70 20.88 -4.47
CA GLU A 193 7.44 21.22 -5.15
C GLU A 193 7.47 20.86 -6.62
N VAL A 194 8.54 21.15 -7.37
CA VAL A 194 8.69 20.75 -8.78
C VAL A 194 8.73 19.23 -8.93
N ALA A 195 9.41 18.52 -8.03
CA ALA A 195 9.42 17.06 -8.00
C ALA A 195 8.03 16.49 -7.65
N LEU A 196 7.30 17.15 -6.75
CA LEU A 196 5.93 16.81 -6.40
C LEU A 196 4.98 17.14 -7.57
N GLN A 197 5.20 18.23 -8.30
CA GLN A 197 4.39 18.73 -9.42
C GLN A 197 4.56 17.88 -10.68
N ALA A 198 5.78 17.42 -10.94
CA ALA A 198 6.05 16.39 -11.94
C ALA A 198 5.37 15.05 -11.59
N ARG A 199 5.09 14.80 -10.30
CA ARG A 199 4.43 13.59 -9.78
C ARG A 199 2.94 13.74 -9.45
N THR A 200 2.38 14.96 -9.44
CA THR A 200 1.00 15.21 -8.97
C THR A 200 0.00 15.24 -10.11
N CYS A 201 -1.25 15.04 -9.71
CA CYS A 201 -2.45 14.90 -10.52
C CYS A 201 -2.59 15.87 -11.71
N ALA A 202 -2.01 17.08 -11.69
CA ALA A 202 -2.17 18.08 -12.74
C ALA A 202 -1.66 17.64 -14.14
N SER A 203 -0.56 16.89 -14.22
CA SER A 203 -0.10 16.31 -15.51
C SER A 203 -0.86 15.04 -15.89
N LEU A 204 -1.54 14.42 -14.92
CA LEU A 204 -2.28 13.18 -15.07
C LEU A 204 -3.74 13.42 -15.47
N VAL A 205 -4.34 14.58 -15.16
CA VAL A 205 -5.74 14.91 -15.52
C VAL A 205 -6.02 14.75 -17.02
N PRO A 206 -5.19 15.28 -17.95
CA PRO A 206 -5.41 15.08 -19.38
C PRO A 206 -5.31 13.61 -19.81
N ARG A 207 -4.39 12.84 -19.19
CA ARG A 207 -4.20 11.42 -19.49
C ARG A 207 -5.37 10.59 -18.96
N TRP A 208 -5.89 10.89 -17.77
CA TRP A 208 -7.09 10.26 -17.21
C TRP A 208 -8.36 10.64 -17.98
N GLY A 209 -8.45 11.87 -18.50
CA GLY A 209 -9.55 12.31 -19.37
C GLY A 209 -9.59 11.61 -20.73
N ALA A 210 -8.47 11.06 -21.20
CA ALA A 210 -8.41 10.25 -22.42
C ALA A 210 -8.81 8.78 -22.21
N ILE A 211 -8.90 8.32 -20.95
CA ILE A 211 -9.31 6.95 -20.64
C ILE A 211 -10.80 6.79 -20.95
N SER A 212 -11.13 5.69 -21.64
CA SER A 212 -12.51 5.25 -21.89
C SER A 212 -12.75 3.86 -21.30
N ASP A 213 -14.01 3.44 -21.21
CA ASP A 213 -14.42 2.10 -20.73
C ASP A 213 -13.77 0.93 -21.48
N ARG A 214 -13.11 1.20 -22.61
CA ARG A 214 -12.31 0.24 -23.39
C ARG A 214 -11.22 -0.43 -22.56
N VAL A 215 -10.74 0.20 -21.49
CA VAL A 215 -9.74 -0.39 -20.56
C VAL A 215 -10.26 -1.61 -19.79
N LEU A 216 -11.58 -1.72 -19.64
CA LEU A 216 -12.24 -2.87 -19.00
C LEU A 216 -12.37 -4.06 -19.96
N ASP A 217 -12.12 -3.88 -21.28
CA ASP A 217 -12.08 -4.99 -22.22
C ASP A 217 -10.78 -5.78 -22.06
N THR A 218 -10.94 -7.02 -21.61
CA THR A 218 -9.84 -7.97 -21.40
C THR A 218 -9.06 -8.35 -22.66
N LYS A 219 -9.58 -8.01 -23.85
CA LYS A 219 -8.91 -8.26 -25.14
C LYS A 219 -8.12 -7.05 -25.65
N ASN A 220 -8.31 -5.87 -25.05
CA ASN A 220 -7.62 -4.66 -25.45
C ASN A 220 -6.35 -4.48 -24.62
N ASP A 221 -5.28 -5.14 -25.04
CA ASP A 221 -4.02 -5.16 -24.31
C ASP A 221 -3.37 -3.77 -24.23
N ASP A 222 -3.44 -2.96 -25.28
CA ASP A 222 -2.86 -1.61 -25.33
C ASP A 222 -3.51 -0.67 -24.31
N ALA A 223 -4.86 -0.60 -24.29
CA ALA A 223 -5.59 0.21 -23.33
C ALA A 223 -5.35 -0.22 -21.87
N ARG A 224 -5.07 -1.51 -21.65
CA ARG A 224 -4.75 -2.05 -20.32
C ARG A 224 -3.33 -1.72 -19.88
N ILE A 225 -2.38 -1.63 -20.81
CA ILE A 225 -1.02 -1.14 -20.52
C ILE A 225 -1.08 0.34 -20.13
N GLU A 226 -1.80 1.16 -20.89
CA GLU A 226 -1.97 2.59 -20.61
C GLU A 226 -2.59 2.83 -19.21
N LEU A 227 -3.67 2.10 -18.88
CA LEU A 227 -4.29 2.18 -17.56
C LEU A 227 -3.31 1.73 -16.46
N ARG A 228 -2.54 0.67 -16.69
CA ARG A 228 -1.55 0.18 -15.72
C ARG A 228 -0.48 1.24 -15.42
N GLU A 229 0.04 1.90 -16.45
CA GLU A 229 1.00 2.99 -16.28
C GLU A 229 0.39 4.16 -15.52
N LEU A 230 -0.86 4.52 -15.81
CA LEU A 230 -1.57 5.57 -15.08
C LEU A 230 -1.81 5.22 -13.62
N LEU A 231 -2.16 3.97 -13.32
CA LEU A 231 -2.25 3.48 -11.94
C LEU A 231 -0.89 3.54 -11.24
N ARG A 232 0.20 3.18 -11.95
CA ARG A 232 1.56 3.25 -11.42
C ARG A 232 1.95 4.68 -11.04
N ASP A 233 1.59 5.65 -11.88
CA ASP A 233 1.91 7.06 -11.68
C ASP A 233 0.99 7.75 -10.64
N SER A 234 -0.22 7.21 -10.40
CA SER A 234 -1.23 7.86 -9.55
C SER A 234 -1.30 7.31 -8.13
N ILE A 235 -0.94 6.04 -7.92
CA ILE A 235 -1.18 5.30 -6.68
C ILE A 235 0.13 5.04 -5.95
N ALA A 236 0.17 5.45 -4.68
CA ALA A 236 1.27 5.19 -3.75
C ALA A 236 1.20 3.77 -3.17
N SER A 237 0.00 3.33 -2.77
CA SER A 237 -0.25 2.00 -2.21
C SER A 237 -1.65 1.51 -2.57
N LEU A 238 -1.75 0.24 -2.95
CA LEU A 238 -3.02 -0.45 -3.20
C LEU A 238 -2.99 -1.80 -2.50
N THR A 239 -3.89 -2.01 -1.54
CA THR A 239 -4.00 -3.29 -0.85
C THR A 239 -5.39 -3.87 -1.02
N ILE A 240 -5.47 -5.19 -1.19
CA ILE A 240 -6.74 -5.91 -1.27
C ILE A 240 -6.71 -7.06 -0.27
N GLY A 241 -7.81 -7.23 0.45
CA GLY A 241 -7.95 -8.27 1.47
C GLY A 241 -9.38 -8.54 1.88
N ARG A 242 -9.54 -9.40 2.88
CA ARG A 242 -10.78 -9.65 3.60
C ARG A 242 -10.81 -8.82 4.88
N PRO A 243 -11.94 -8.20 5.25
CA PRO A 243 -12.02 -7.38 6.45
C PRO A 243 -11.82 -8.18 7.74
N GLY A 244 -12.22 -9.46 7.77
CA GLY A 244 -12.12 -10.32 8.96
C GLY A 244 -10.74 -10.96 9.20
N LEU A 245 -9.72 -10.58 8.43
CA LEU A 245 -8.36 -11.13 8.55
C LEU A 245 -7.38 -10.01 8.93
N ILE A 246 -6.40 -10.30 9.79
CA ILE A 246 -5.46 -9.29 10.27
C ILE A 246 -4.63 -8.77 9.10
N SER A 247 -4.37 -7.45 9.07
CA SER A 247 -3.46 -6.91 8.05
C SER A 247 -2.02 -7.30 8.37
N LEU A 248 -1.13 -7.23 7.38
CA LEU A 248 0.29 -7.45 7.58
C LEU A 248 0.88 -6.43 8.57
N GLN A 249 0.43 -5.17 8.50
CA GLN A 249 0.88 -4.11 9.39
C GLN A 249 0.49 -4.39 10.84
N ASP A 250 -0.77 -4.76 11.07
CA ASP A 250 -1.28 -5.11 12.40
C ASP A 250 -0.60 -6.37 12.95
N ARG A 251 -0.34 -7.35 12.08
CA ARG A 251 0.40 -8.57 12.44
C ARG A 251 1.81 -8.26 12.89
N LEU A 252 2.52 -7.39 12.16
CA LEU A 252 3.87 -6.97 12.52
C LEU A 252 3.85 -6.18 13.85
N ALA A 253 2.93 -5.24 14.01
CA ALA A 253 2.78 -4.47 15.25
C ALA A 253 2.54 -5.38 16.47
N LEU A 254 1.67 -6.38 16.34
CA LEU A 254 1.34 -7.33 17.39
C LEU A 254 2.49 -8.28 17.73
N LEU A 255 3.30 -8.68 16.74
CA LEU A 255 4.50 -9.48 16.96
C LEU A 255 5.60 -8.68 17.66
N SER A 256 5.74 -7.41 17.28
CA SER A 256 6.72 -6.46 17.84
C SER A 256 6.36 -5.95 19.24
N ASP A 257 5.11 -6.09 19.69
CA ASP A 257 4.66 -5.63 21.01
C ASP A 257 5.29 -6.46 22.14
N PRO A 258 6.14 -5.87 23.01
CA PRO A 258 6.79 -6.60 24.10
C PRO A 258 5.85 -6.87 25.28
N SER A 259 4.68 -6.22 25.36
CA SER A 259 3.73 -6.34 26.48
C SER A 259 2.91 -7.63 26.44
N LYS A 260 2.77 -8.24 25.26
CA LYS A 260 1.93 -9.43 25.06
C LYS A 260 2.73 -10.72 25.17
N SER A 261 2.21 -11.66 25.93
CA SER A 261 2.78 -13.01 26.02
C SER A 261 2.70 -13.75 24.68
N ILE A 262 3.53 -14.78 24.49
CA ILE A 262 3.53 -15.58 23.26
C ILE A 262 2.16 -16.25 23.02
N ASP A 263 1.51 -16.74 24.08
CA ASP A 263 0.21 -17.40 23.99
C ASP A 263 -0.91 -16.42 23.62
N GLU A 264 -0.85 -15.20 24.15
CA GLU A 264 -1.78 -14.13 23.80
C GLU A 264 -1.59 -13.66 22.36
N LYS A 265 -0.34 -13.55 21.90
CA LYS A 265 -0.04 -13.29 20.48
C LYS A 265 -0.59 -14.39 19.59
N ASN A 266 -0.36 -15.65 19.93
CA ASN A 266 -0.88 -16.80 19.16
C ASN A 266 -2.41 -16.82 19.11
N ARG A 267 -3.09 -16.45 20.20
CA ARG A 267 -4.55 -16.34 20.24
C ARG A 267 -5.08 -15.22 19.36
N LEU A 268 -4.43 -14.06 19.35
CA LEU A 268 -4.82 -12.91 18.52
C LEU A 268 -4.49 -13.10 17.03
N LEU A 269 -3.48 -13.91 16.73
CA LEU A 269 -3.10 -14.30 15.36
C LEU A 269 -3.91 -15.49 14.83
N ALA A 270 -4.73 -16.13 15.67
CA ALA A 270 -5.59 -17.22 15.25
C ALA A 270 -6.72 -16.68 14.36
N GLU A 271 -6.48 -16.71 13.05
CA GLU A 271 -7.45 -16.28 12.04
C GLU A 271 -8.39 -17.42 11.66
N GLU A 272 -9.69 -17.20 11.79
CA GLU A 272 -10.71 -18.09 11.22
C GLU A 272 -11.18 -17.56 9.86
N VAL A 273 -11.29 -18.46 8.89
CA VAL A 273 -11.90 -18.10 7.60
C VAL A 273 -13.40 -17.85 7.82
N PRO A 274 -13.92 -16.65 7.49
CA PRO A 274 -15.33 -16.34 7.70
C PRO A 274 -16.23 -17.34 6.97
N ARG A 275 -17.27 -17.79 7.68
CA ARG A 275 -18.27 -18.74 7.16
C ARG A 275 -19.53 -17.97 6.78
N GLY A 276 -20.22 -18.37 5.70
CA GLY A 276 -21.47 -17.72 5.26
C GLY A 276 -21.26 -16.57 4.27
N PRO A 277 -22.10 -15.52 4.26
CA PRO A 277 -22.08 -14.44 3.26
C PRO A 277 -20.83 -13.55 3.35
N GLU A 278 -20.24 -13.42 4.54
CA GLU A 278 -19.05 -12.60 4.81
C GLU A 278 -17.81 -13.04 4.04
N ARG A 279 -17.75 -14.32 3.62
CA ARG A 279 -16.64 -14.86 2.81
C ARG A 279 -16.49 -14.17 1.45
N PHE A 280 -17.53 -13.48 1.01
CA PHE A 280 -17.58 -12.75 -0.26
C PHE A 280 -17.29 -11.26 -0.12
N ILE A 281 -17.10 -10.78 1.12
CA ILE A 281 -16.77 -9.39 1.42
C ILE A 281 -15.26 -9.21 1.31
N PHE A 282 -14.86 -8.19 0.56
CA PHE A 282 -13.47 -7.79 0.38
C PHE A 282 -13.35 -6.29 0.53
N VAL A 283 -12.16 -5.86 0.96
CA VAL A 283 -11.80 -4.46 1.09
C VAL A 283 -10.61 -4.19 0.19
N MET A 284 -10.70 -3.09 -0.56
CA MET A 284 -9.63 -2.52 -1.37
C MET A 284 -9.29 -1.14 -0.82
N ASP A 285 -8.08 -0.99 -0.32
CA ASP A 285 -7.58 0.27 0.22
C ASP A 285 -6.60 0.88 -0.78
N VAL A 286 -6.83 2.14 -1.17
CA VAL A 286 -6.06 2.87 -2.16
C VAL A 286 -5.57 4.18 -1.56
N ILE A 287 -4.25 4.37 -1.53
CA ILE A 287 -3.58 5.61 -1.16
C ILE A 287 -2.96 6.19 -2.42
N PHE A 288 -3.34 7.42 -2.76
CA PHE A 288 -2.83 8.15 -3.91
C PHE A 288 -1.53 8.89 -3.55
N ASN A 289 -0.75 9.26 -4.57
CA ASN A 289 0.53 9.98 -4.39
C ASN A 289 0.38 11.37 -3.74
N ASP A 290 -0.81 11.95 -3.74
CA ASP A 290 -1.14 13.21 -3.07
C ASP A 290 -1.67 13.02 -1.64
N GLY A 291 -1.63 11.79 -1.11
CA GLY A 291 -2.09 11.47 0.24
C GLY A 291 -3.60 11.20 0.36
N ALA A 292 -4.38 11.35 -0.73
CA ALA A 292 -5.79 10.98 -0.69
C ALA A 292 -5.96 9.48 -0.41
N HIS A 293 -6.85 9.13 0.51
CA HIS A 293 -7.15 7.75 0.87
C HIS A 293 -8.58 7.38 0.48
N ARG A 294 -8.76 6.19 -0.09
CA ARG A 294 -10.04 5.62 -0.50
C ARG A 294 -10.10 4.15 -0.10
N CYS A 295 -11.09 3.80 0.70
CA CYS A 295 -11.39 2.42 1.10
C CYS A 295 -12.68 1.98 0.41
N VAL A 296 -12.64 0.85 -0.28
CA VAL A 296 -13.79 0.30 -1.02
C VAL A 296 -14.11 -1.09 -0.55
N THR A 297 -15.35 -1.27 -0.08
CA THR A 297 -15.88 -2.56 0.33
C THR A 297 -16.71 -3.15 -0.80
N MET A 298 -16.52 -4.44 -1.06
CA MET A 298 -17.13 -5.17 -2.15
C MET A 298 -17.70 -6.51 -1.69
N ASP A 299 -18.90 -6.84 -2.12
CA ASP A 299 -19.56 -8.13 -1.89
C ASP A 299 -19.68 -8.94 -3.19
N ARG A 300 -20.45 -10.03 -3.17
CA ARG A 300 -20.68 -10.88 -4.37
C ARG A 300 -21.33 -10.14 -5.54
N HIS A 301 -22.07 -9.06 -5.29
CA HIS A 301 -22.88 -8.33 -6.26
C HIS A 301 -22.18 -7.08 -6.81
N GLY A 302 -21.22 -6.52 -6.06
CA GLY A 302 -20.42 -5.40 -6.54
C GLY A 302 -19.79 -4.60 -5.41
N VAL A 303 -19.65 -3.30 -5.64
CA VAL A 303 -19.22 -2.33 -4.61
C VAL A 303 -20.40 -2.06 -3.68
N THR A 304 -20.18 -2.18 -2.38
CA THR A 304 -21.19 -1.92 -1.34
C THR A 304 -20.97 -0.60 -0.62
N ALA A 305 -19.72 -0.17 -0.48
CA ALA A 305 -19.37 1.10 0.15
C ALA A 305 -18.06 1.64 -0.40
N ILE A 306 -17.96 2.97 -0.49
CA ILE A 306 -16.74 3.73 -0.79
C ILE A 306 -16.60 4.77 0.32
N VAL A 307 -15.46 4.79 1.01
CA VAL A 307 -15.17 5.69 2.13
C VAL A 307 -13.88 6.45 1.83
N GLY A 308 -13.87 7.76 2.08
CA GLY A 308 -12.70 8.60 1.84
C GLY A 308 -13.00 10.09 1.77
N THR A 309 -13.68 10.61 2.79
CA THR A 309 -13.78 12.05 3.06
C THR A 309 -13.71 12.21 4.57
N ASP A 310 -13.17 13.33 5.04
CA ASP A 310 -12.99 13.64 6.46
C ASP A 310 -14.21 13.23 7.31
N ARG A 311 -13.94 12.69 8.52
CA ARG A 311 -14.92 12.25 9.53
C ARG A 311 -16.09 13.22 9.73
N SER A 312 -15.90 14.51 9.45
CA SER A 312 -16.85 15.62 9.58
C SER A 312 -17.97 15.66 8.52
N SER A 313 -17.92 14.83 7.47
CA SER A 313 -18.84 14.91 6.31
C SER A 313 -19.83 13.75 6.17
N LEU A 314 -19.82 12.78 7.10
CA LEU A 314 -20.74 11.64 7.07
C LEU A 314 -22.11 12.03 7.63
N GLY A 315 -23.18 11.78 6.87
CA GLY A 315 -24.55 11.89 7.35
C GLY A 315 -24.82 10.89 8.49
N THR A 316 -25.55 11.33 9.51
CA THR A 316 -25.85 10.60 10.76
C THR A 316 -26.34 9.17 10.54
N ASP A 317 -27.12 8.94 9.48
CA ASP A 317 -27.70 7.62 9.15
C ASP A 317 -26.67 6.60 8.66
N VAL A 318 -25.61 7.05 7.98
CA VAL A 318 -24.55 6.17 7.45
C VAL A 318 -23.57 5.81 8.57
N ALA A 319 -23.28 6.75 9.46
CA ALA A 319 -22.51 6.50 10.68
C ALA A 319 -23.20 5.49 11.61
N ALA A 320 -24.52 5.61 11.79
CA ALA A 320 -25.31 4.68 12.59
C ALA A 320 -25.33 3.26 11.99
N LYS A 321 -25.45 3.13 10.66
CA LYS A 321 -25.41 1.81 9.99
C LYS A 321 -24.05 1.13 10.12
N LEU A 322 -22.95 1.88 10.01
CA LEU A 322 -21.60 1.33 10.18
C LEU A 322 -21.28 0.97 11.63
N GLY A 323 -21.85 1.68 12.61
CA GLY A 323 -21.77 1.33 14.04
C GLY A 323 -22.64 0.13 14.44
N SER A 324 -23.72 -0.15 13.71
CA SER A 324 -24.67 -1.24 14.00
C SER A 324 -24.22 -2.63 13.54
N VAL A 325 -23.14 -2.72 12.75
CA VAL A 325 -22.59 -4.01 12.32
C VAL A 325 -21.88 -4.63 13.53
N PRO A 326 -22.33 -5.78 14.06
CA PRO A 326 -21.72 -6.38 15.24
C PRO A 326 -20.29 -6.81 14.91
N THR A 327 -19.33 -6.04 15.40
CA THR A 327 -17.91 -6.29 15.16
C THR A 327 -17.32 -7.11 16.30
N ARG A 328 -16.73 -8.25 15.94
CA ARG A 328 -15.49 -8.66 16.60
C ARG A 328 -14.33 -8.30 15.67
N ILE A 329 -13.64 -7.22 16.05
CA ILE A 329 -12.20 -6.95 15.82
C ILE A 329 -11.79 -5.99 14.68
N PHE A 330 -12.63 -5.56 13.72
CA PHE A 330 -12.19 -4.55 12.73
C PHE A 330 -13.24 -3.50 12.38
N ASN A 331 -13.52 -2.60 13.33
CA ASN A 331 -14.07 -1.30 13.00
C ASN A 331 -13.08 -0.22 13.47
N ALA A 332 -12.31 0.37 12.55
CA ALA A 332 -11.50 1.57 12.83
C ALA A 332 -12.36 2.82 13.11
N TYR A 333 -13.70 2.65 13.12
CA TYR A 333 -14.71 3.65 13.43
C TYR A 333 -15.57 3.26 14.65
N ALA A 334 -15.20 2.22 15.42
CA ALA A 334 -15.75 2.09 16.77
C ALA A 334 -15.17 3.23 17.64
N PRO A 335 -15.99 3.94 18.43
CA PRO A 335 -15.46 4.91 19.38
C PRO A 335 -14.53 4.18 20.36
N ASP A 336 -13.33 4.74 20.55
CA ASP A 336 -12.46 4.35 21.66
C ASP A 336 -13.16 4.79 22.95
N GLU A 337 -13.31 3.86 23.89
CA GLU A 337 -14.00 3.98 25.18
C GLU A 337 -15.55 3.93 25.11
N ILE A 338 -16.08 2.73 25.32
CA ILE A 338 -17.47 2.56 25.78
C ILE A 338 -17.46 2.93 27.26
N ASP A 339 -17.95 4.13 27.56
CA ASP A 339 -18.22 4.60 28.91
C ASP A 339 -19.18 3.62 29.60
N GLU A 340 -18.71 2.93 30.66
CA GLU A 340 -19.47 1.91 31.40
C GLU A 340 -20.75 2.50 32.01
N GLU A 341 -20.79 3.82 32.24
CA GLU A 341 -21.94 4.54 32.78
C GLU A 341 -23.12 4.58 31.78
N LEU A 342 -22.84 4.69 30.48
CA LEU A 342 -23.85 4.71 29.41
C LEU A 342 -24.48 3.31 29.17
N MET A 343 -23.71 2.24 29.36
CA MET A 343 -24.24 0.88 29.28
C MET A 343 -25.15 0.54 30.47
N ALA A 344 -24.85 1.08 31.67
CA ALA A 344 -25.69 0.92 32.85
C ALA A 344 -27.04 1.67 32.72
N GLU A 345 -27.05 2.86 32.11
CA GLU A 345 -28.29 3.60 31.79
C GLU A 345 -29.14 2.89 30.72
N LEU A 346 -28.51 2.26 29.72
CA LEU A 346 -29.22 1.49 28.68
C LEU A 346 -29.77 0.16 29.21
N GLU A 347 -29.13 -0.48 30.19
CA GLU A 347 -29.64 -1.68 30.86
C GLU A 347 -30.78 -1.39 31.83
N THR A 348 -30.79 -0.21 32.47
CA THR A 348 -31.91 0.21 33.33
C THR A 348 -33.14 0.57 32.50
N LEU A 349 -32.97 1.25 31.35
CA LEU A 349 -34.08 1.52 30.41
C LEU A 349 -34.68 0.25 29.81
N ARG A 350 -33.86 -0.80 29.59
CA ARG A 350 -34.32 -2.12 29.09
C ARG A 350 -35.11 -2.95 30.10
N ARG A 351 -35.06 -2.61 31.39
CA ARG A 351 -35.79 -3.31 32.46
C ARG A 351 -37.12 -2.63 32.83
N SER A 352 -37.41 -1.47 32.25
CA SER A 352 -38.65 -0.71 32.48
C SER A 352 -39.72 -0.88 31.39
N ASP A 353 -39.53 -1.81 30.44
CA ASP A 353 -40.58 -2.26 29.51
C ASP A 353 -40.99 -3.72 29.79
#